data_AF-A0A380NKA0-F1
#
_entry.id   AF-A0A380NKA0-F1
#
_cell.length_a   1.000
_cell.length_b   1.000
_cell.length_c   1.000
_cell.angle_alpha   90.00
_cell.angle_beta   90.00
_cell.angle_gamma   90.00
#
_symmetry.space_group_name_H-M   'P 1'
#
loop_
_entity.id
_entity.type
_entity.pdbx_description
1 polymer ?
#
loop_
_entity_poly.entity_id
_entity_poly.type
_entity_poly.pdbx_seq_one_letter_code
_entity_poly.pdbx_strand_id
1 'polypeptide(L)' 'MSRIHKEHLQAGYIFGDTTNEEYIYLPAGEVGVDHPICILERQGHYEDVDLETAAHLIDTLTLRPCSHPKLGKRSF' A
#
# COMPACT_ATOMS: atom_id res chain seq x y z
N MET A 1 -5.49 -7.34 12.92
CA MET A 1 -5.05 -5.94 12.98
C MET A 1 -5.27 -5.18 11.66
N SER A 2 -6.05 -5.70 10.70
CA SER A 2 -6.22 -5.09 9.37
C SER A 2 -6.88 -3.71 9.34
N ARG A 3 -7.66 -3.32 10.34
CA ARG A 3 -8.37 -2.02 10.32
C ARG A 3 -7.40 -0.82 10.32
N ILE A 4 -6.32 -0.91 11.09
CA ILE A 4 -5.30 0.14 11.22
C ILE A 4 -4.53 0.30 9.89
N HIS A 5 -4.18 -0.81 9.23
CA HIS A 5 -3.53 -0.75 7.92
C HIS A 5 -4.42 -0.12 6.85
N LYS A 6 -5.73 -0.42 6.86
CA LYS A 6 -6.69 0.22 5.95
C LYS A 6 -6.77 1.74 6.16
N GLU A 7 -6.76 2.20 7.40
CA GLU A 7 -6.76 3.64 7.72
C GLU A 7 -5.45 4.31 7.31
N HIS A 8 -4.31 3.65 7.54
CA HIS A 8 -3.01 4.15 7.10
C HIS A 8 -2.89 4.24 5.58
N LEU A 9 -3.34 3.23 4.84
CA LEU A 9 -3.37 3.26 3.38
C LEU A 9 -4.24 4.43 2.87
N GLN A 10 -5.42 4.62 3.44
CA GLN A 10 -6.28 5.77 3.12
C GLN A 10 -5.68 7.12 3.50
N ALA A 11 -4.81 7.17 4.51
CA ALA A 11 -4.03 8.35 4.87
C ALA A 11 -2.77 8.55 3.99
N GLY A 12 -2.56 7.69 2.98
CA GLY A 12 -1.47 7.77 2.02
C GLY A 12 -0.16 7.16 2.51
N TYR A 13 -0.17 6.35 3.58
CA TYR A 13 1.02 5.61 4.00
C TYR A 13 1.36 4.52 2.99
N ILE A 14 2.67 4.34 2.78
CA ILE A 14 3.22 3.29 1.93
C ILE A 14 3.78 2.20 2.84
N PHE A 15 3.32 0.98 2.65
CA PHE A 15 3.87 -0.20 3.31
C PHE A 15 4.75 -0.95 2.33
N GLY A 16 5.85 -1.51 2.78
CA GLY A 16 6.71 -2.26 1.87
C GLY A 16 7.99 -2.75 2.51
N ASP A 17 8.74 -3.46 1.69
CA ASP A 17 10.09 -3.94 1.96
C ASP A 17 11.01 -3.45 0.84
N THR A 18 11.91 -2.54 1.19
CA THR A 18 12.90 -1.98 0.26
C THR A 18 13.93 -3.00 -0.23
N THR A 19 14.11 -4.10 0.50
CA THR A 19 15.03 -5.18 0.15
C THR A 19 14.47 -6.06 -0.96
N ASN A 20 13.15 -6.30 -0.91
CA ASN A 20 12.43 -7.13 -1.86
C ASN A 20 11.80 -6.33 -3.01
N GLU A 21 12.01 -5.00 -3.01
CA GLU A 21 11.38 -4.06 -3.96
C GLU A 21 9.87 -4.25 -4.04
N GLU A 22 9.25 -4.41 -2.86
CA GLU A 22 7.84 -4.70 -2.70
C GLU A 22 7.15 -3.58 -1.92
N TYR A 23 6.08 -3.04 -2.48
CA TYR A 23 5.36 -1.90 -1.91
C TYR A 23 3.85 -2.03 -2.12
N ILE A 24 3.08 -1.59 -1.13
CA ILE A 24 1.63 -1.48 -1.15
C ILE A 24 1.27 -0.05 -0.77
N TYR A 25 0.51 0.61 -1.64
CA TYR A 25 0.05 1.97 -1.41
C TYR A 25 -1.30 2.24 -2.06
N LEU A 26 -2.02 3.22 -1.51
CA LEU A 26 -3.24 3.73 -2.11
C LEU A 26 -2.90 4.91 -3.03
N PRO A 27 -3.21 4.87 -4.33
CA PRO A 27 -2.99 6.00 -5.23
C PRO A 27 -3.94 7.16 -4.88
N ALA A 28 -3.50 8.40 -5.15
CA ALA A 28 -4.23 9.63 -4.82
C ALA A 28 -5.69 9.66 -5.35
N GLY A 29 -5.92 9.07 -6.54
CA GLY A 29 -7.22 9.05 -7.20
C GLY A 29 -8.27 8.16 -6.52
N GLU A 30 -7.83 7.23 -5.67
CA GLU A 30 -8.70 6.27 -4.98
C GLU A 30 -9.07 6.75 -3.56
N VAL A 31 -8.56 7.91 -3.13
CA VAL A 31 -8.85 8.47 -1.80
C VAL A 31 -10.30 8.95 -1.74
N GLY A 32 -11.07 8.39 -0.81
CA GLY A 32 -12.48 8.74 -0.61
C GLY A 32 -13.45 8.05 -1.56
N VAL A 33 -12.96 7.09 -2.37
CA VAL A 33 -13.80 6.20 -3.19
C VAL A 33 -14.40 5.11 -2.30
N ASP A 34 -15.62 4.67 -2.63
CA ASP A 34 -16.37 3.67 -1.86
C ASP A 34 -15.69 2.28 -1.84
N HIS A 35 -15.09 1.90 -2.97
CA HIS A 35 -14.33 0.67 -3.15
C HIS A 35 -12.91 1.00 -3.67
N PRO A 36 -12.00 1.47 -2.79
CA PRO A 36 -10.70 1.95 -3.21
C PRO A 36 -9.76 0.79 -3.57
N ILE A 37 -9.02 0.97 -4.65
CA ILE A 37 -8.00 0.04 -5.15
C ILE A 37 -6.61 0.50 -4.72
N CYS A 38 -5.86 -0.41 -4.11
CA CYS A 38 -4.45 -0.23 -3.78
C CYS A 38 -3.57 -0.85 -4.89
N ILE A 39 -2.35 -0.35 -5.01
CA ILE A 39 -1.35 -0.88 -5.92
C ILE A 39 -0.34 -1.70 -5.12
N LEU A 40 -0.18 -2.97 -5.50
CA LEU A 40 0.94 -3.82 -5.12
C LEU A 40 2.03 -3.72 -6.19
N GLU A 41 3.14 -3.08 -5.85
CA GLU A 41 4.34 -2.98 -6.68
C GLU A 41 5.36 -4.01 -6.21
N ARG A 42 5.84 -4.86 -7.14
CA ARG A 42 6.85 -5.90 -6.88
C ARG A 42 7.82 -5.97 -8.04
N GLN A 43 9.08 -5.59 -7.82
CA GLN A 43 10.14 -5.72 -8.84
C GLN A 43 9.75 -5.14 -10.22
N GLY A 44 8.99 -4.04 -10.23
CA GLY A 44 8.51 -3.38 -11.45
C GLY A 44 7.20 -3.93 -12.04
N HIS A 45 6.60 -4.95 -11.41
CA HIS A 45 5.22 -5.36 -11.67
C HIS A 45 4.26 -4.59 -10.78
N TYR A 46 3.10 -4.24 -11.33
CA TYR A 46 2.02 -3.53 -10.64
C TYR A 46 0.77 -4.39 -10.70
N GLU A 47 0.16 -4.63 -9.55
CA GLU A 47 -1.09 -5.39 -9.43
C GLU A 47 -2.11 -4.57 -8.64
N ASP A 48 -3.33 -4.50 -9.19
CA ASP A 48 -4.46 -3.86 -8.55
C ASP A 48 -5.06 -4.79 -7.50
N VAL A 49 -5.04 -4.36 -6.24
CA VAL A 49 -5.58 -5.13 -5.12
C VAL A 49 -6.58 -4.29 -4.35
N ASP A 50 -7.69 -4.89 -3.93
CA ASP A 50 -8.64 -4.17 -3.08
C ASP A 50 -8.02 -3.85 -1.70
N LEU A 51 -8.61 -2.87 -1.02
CA LEU A 51 -8.14 -2.41 0.28
C LEU A 51 -8.08 -3.52 1.35
N GLU A 52 -8.96 -4.52 1.29
CA GLU A 52 -8.95 -5.62 2.26
C GLU A 52 -7.79 -6.59 1.98
N THR A 53 -7.61 -6.96 0.73
CA THR A 53 -6.48 -7.77 0.26
C THR A 53 -5.16 -7.08 0.56
N ALA A 54 -5.04 -5.78 0.28
CA ALA A 54 -3.87 -4.98 0.61
C ALA A 54 -3.54 -5.04 2.11
N ALA A 55 -4.52 -4.79 2.98
CA ALA A 55 -4.33 -4.84 4.43
C ALA A 55 -4.01 -6.25 4.94
N HIS A 56 -4.51 -7.29 4.29
CA HIS A 56 -4.19 -8.68 4.60
C HIS A 56 -2.76 -9.05 4.18
N LEU A 57 -2.32 -8.59 3.00
CA LEU A 57 -0.96 -8.78 2.52
C LEU A 57 0.06 -8.08 3.42
N ILE A 58 -0.23 -6.85 3.85
CA ILE A 58 0.62 -6.11 4.81
C ILE A 58 0.85 -6.92 6.09
N ASP A 59 -0.21 -7.53 6.63
CA ASP A 59 -0.14 -8.33 7.85
C ASP A 59 0.62 -9.65 7.62
N THR A 60 0.29 -10.35 6.53
CA THR A 60 0.86 -11.66 6.17
C THR A 60 2.35 -11.58 5.85
N LEU A 61 2.75 -10.52 5.15
CA LEU A 61 4.13 -10.29 4.73
C LEU A 61 4.88 -9.42 5.76
N THR A 62 4.21 -9.03 6.84
CA THR A 62 4.74 -8.16 7.90
C THR A 62 5.41 -6.89 7.38
N LEU A 63 4.80 -6.32 6.33
CA LEU A 63 5.30 -5.10 5.68
C LEU A 63 5.24 -3.93 6.66
N ARG A 64 6.27 -3.08 6.60
CA ARG A 64 6.39 -1.92 7.48
C ARG A 64 6.15 -0.64 6.71
N PRO A 65 5.69 0.43 7.38
CA PRO A 65 5.69 1.76 6.78
C PRO A 65 7.08 2.10 6.29
N CYS A 66 7.22 2.40 5.00
CA CYS A 66 8.49 2.70 4.38
C CYS A 66 8.40 3.95 3.49
N SER A 67 9.54 4.35 2.92
CA SER A 67 9.58 5.41 1.91
C SER A 67 9.83 4.77 0.56
N HIS A 68 8.91 4.96 -0.37
CA HIS A 68 9.04 4.49 -1.74
C HIS A 68 10.11 5.32 -2.48
N PRO A 69 11.02 4.71 -3.25
CA PRO A 69 12.07 5.44 -3.96
C PRO A 69 11.55 6.49 -4.95
N LYS A 70 10.36 6.29 -5.54
CA LYS A 70 9.77 7.25 -6.50
C LYS A 70 8.76 8.23 -5.87
N LEU A 71 7.94 7.74 -4.94
CA LEU A 71 6.84 8.52 -4.34
C LEU A 71 7.24 9.21 -3.04
N GLY A 72 8.30 8.76 -2.39
CA GLY A 72 8.73 9.28 -1.09
C GLY A 72 7.96 8.66 0.07
N LYS A 73 7.59 9.47 1.07
CA LYS A 73 6.98 8.99 2.34
C LYS A 73 5.48 8.74 2.25
N ARG A 74 4.81 9.30 1.24
CA ARG A 74 3.37 9.19 1.03
C ARG A 74 3.08 9.03 -0.45
N SER A 75 1.97 8.39 -0.77
CA SER A 75 1.51 8.23 -2.15
C SER A 75 0.87 9.51 -2.73
N PHE A 76 0.51 10.47 -1.88
CA PHE A 76 -0.04 11.78 -2.23
C PHE A 76 0.24 12.84 -1.16
#